data_AF-A0A956HAK7-F1
#
_entry.id   AF-A0A956HAK7-F1
#
_cell.length_a   1.000
_cell.length_b   1.000
_cell.length_c   1.000
_cell.angle_alpha   90.00
_cell.angle_beta   90.00
_cell.angle_gamma   90.00
#
_symmetry.space_group_name_H-M   'P 1'
#
loop_
_entity.id
_entity.type
_entity.pdbx_description
1 polymer ?
#
loop_
_entity_poly.entity_id
_entity_poly.type
_entity_poly.pdbx_seq_one_letter_code
_entity_poly.pdbx_strand_id
1 'polypeptide(L)'
;MLVCGCAESPREHTLRIWGEAYVEEEIPAADVIDGWSIVFDEFLVAVGEIHVVADGGVVDLPGWYAFDLTVPSGGAGFEVAAFEATGELQRVDYRLGRPGEIIGGNATPEQAARLVADRTTLSVRGHATRSDEVYTFAWDFALELGSRCALGQAIATPGDDGPVITIHADHLLLDDLELAPDIAFDAIAEADADGDYTVTREELANVDISAFPRYQSGSYGIPDLWNYIGHLAGTLGHIDGEGGCDPEYVPDDYRALEPPSHGEHAPALFEAHCAACHGSDGQGAGPLGQVSWPTASDLTRLPPSALDQRYLYFRILEGGAFFPYNSAMPAFESLITEDEAWELVAHVHALNAG
;
A
#
# COMPACT_ATOMS: atom_id res chain seq x y z
N MET A 1 -14.35 -11.62 -50.65
CA MET A 1 -13.74 -12.63 -49.78
C MET A 1 -13.60 -11.95 -48.43
N LEU A 2 -14.63 -12.06 -47.57
CA LEU A 2 -14.54 -11.56 -46.20
C LEU A 2 -13.63 -12.54 -45.44
N VAL A 3 -12.48 -12.06 -44.97
CA VAL A 3 -11.66 -12.80 -44.02
C VAL A 3 -12.43 -12.74 -42.70
N CYS A 4 -13.05 -13.86 -42.33
CA CYS A 4 -13.59 -14.06 -40.99
C CYS A 4 -12.38 -14.15 -40.07
N GLY A 5 -12.10 -13.09 -39.30
CA GLY A 5 -11.08 -13.15 -38.27
C GLY A 5 -11.46 -14.25 -37.29
N CYS A 6 -10.55 -15.19 -37.04
CA CYS A 6 -10.71 -16.14 -35.95
C CYS A 6 -10.76 -15.32 -34.66
N ALA A 7 -11.93 -15.22 -34.03
CA ALA A 7 -11.98 -14.79 -32.64
C ALA A 7 -11.16 -15.81 -31.84
N GLU A 8 -10.11 -15.35 -31.16
CA GLU A 8 -9.36 -16.21 -30.26
C GLU A 8 -10.31 -16.74 -29.19
N SER A 9 -10.20 -18.02 -28.87
CA SER A 9 -11.00 -18.61 -27.80
C SER A 9 -10.38 -18.25 -26.45
N PRO A 10 -11.21 -18.05 -25.39
CA PRO A 10 -10.71 -17.86 -24.04
C PRO A 10 -9.77 -19.01 -23.64
N ARG A 11 -8.72 -18.67 -22.89
CA ARG A 11 -7.79 -19.60 -22.26
C ARG A 11 -7.90 -19.46 -20.75
N GLU A 12 -7.77 -20.58 -20.07
CA GLU A 12 -7.69 -20.63 -18.62
C GLU A 12 -6.30 -20.23 -18.17
N HIS A 13 -6.25 -19.41 -17.13
CA HIS A 13 -5.06 -18.92 -16.47
C HIS A 13 -5.27 -18.99 -14.96
N THR A 14 -4.17 -18.96 -14.20
CA THR A 14 -4.19 -18.89 -12.75
C THR A 14 -3.35 -17.71 -12.28
N LEU A 15 -3.98 -16.80 -11.54
CA LEU A 15 -3.26 -15.75 -10.82
C LEU A 15 -2.72 -16.34 -9.51
N ARG A 16 -1.45 -16.09 -9.22
CA ARG A 16 -0.79 -16.56 -8.01
C ARG A 16 -0.19 -15.41 -7.22
N ILE A 17 0.14 -15.66 -5.96
CA ILE A 17 0.87 -14.74 -5.09
C ILE A 17 2.04 -15.46 -4.43
N TRP A 18 3.20 -14.82 -4.32
CA TRP A 18 4.39 -15.43 -3.76
C TRP A 18 5.21 -14.41 -2.96
N GLY A 19 5.68 -14.80 -1.77
CA GLY A 19 6.48 -13.96 -0.87
C GLY A 19 8.00 -14.12 -1.02
N GLU A 20 8.45 -14.82 -2.06
CA GLU A 20 9.85 -15.19 -2.25
C GLU A 20 10.45 -16.07 -1.14
N ALA A 21 11.70 -16.49 -1.34
CA ALA A 21 12.43 -17.28 -0.35
C ALA A 21 12.71 -16.48 0.94
N TYR A 22 12.83 -15.16 0.84
CA TYR A 22 13.07 -14.29 1.99
C TYR A 22 11.93 -14.26 3.00
N VAL A 23 10.68 -14.46 2.57
CA VAL A 23 9.55 -14.64 3.50
C VAL A 23 9.41 -16.09 3.97
N GLU A 24 9.55 -17.05 3.05
CA GLU A 24 9.30 -18.47 3.36
C GLU A 24 10.41 -19.11 4.22
N GLU A 25 11.63 -18.59 4.18
CA GLU A 25 12.81 -19.18 4.83
C GLU A 25 13.48 -18.19 5.79
N GLU A 26 14.27 -17.25 5.26
CA GLU A 26 15.11 -16.31 6.01
C GLU A 26 15.71 -15.28 5.04
N ILE A 27 15.90 -14.04 5.50
CA ILE A 27 16.86 -13.10 4.89
C ILE A 27 18.21 -13.37 5.55
N PRO A 28 19.18 -13.99 4.86
CA PRO A 28 20.40 -14.44 5.49
C PRO A 28 21.31 -13.25 5.81
N ALA A 29 22.07 -13.35 6.90
CA ALA A 29 23.05 -12.33 7.31
C ALA A 29 24.10 -11.93 6.26
N ALA A 30 24.25 -12.69 5.17
CA ALA A 30 25.11 -12.33 4.05
C ALA A 30 24.51 -11.25 3.13
N ASP A 31 23.18 -11.14 3.11
CA ASP A 31 22.42 -10.20 2.27
C ASP A 31 22.07 -8.92 3.05
N VAL A 32 22.31 -8.91 4.36
CA VAL A 32 22.07 -7.76 5.24
C VAL A 32 23.41 -7.13 5.63
N ILE A 33 23.60 -5.86 5.28
CA ILE A 33 24.93 -5.21 5.29
C ILE A 33 25.54 -5.06 6.70
N ASP A 34 24.72 -5.08 7.74
CA ASP A 34 25.09 -5.00 9.16
C ASP A 34 25.08 -6.37 9.87
N GLY A 35 24.93 -7.45 9.10
CA GLY A 35 25.15 -8.84 9.52
C GLY A 35 24.03 -9.45 10.35
N TRP A 36 22.83 -8.88 10.31
CA TRP A 36 21.63 -9.48 10.92
C TRP A 36 21.02 -10.55 10.02
N SER A 37 20.55 -11.64 10.60
CA SER A 37 19.70 -12.63 9.94
C SER A 37 18.26 -12.38 10.34
N ILE A 38 17.31 -12.36 9.41
CA ILE A 38 15.90 -12.05 9.70
C ILE A 38 15.01 -13.24 9.32
N VAL A 39 14.18 -13.68 10.25
CA VAL A 39 13.17 -14.73 10.04
C VAL A 39 11.79 -14.15 10.35
N PHE A 40 10.84 -14.39 9.44
CA PHE A 40 9.45 -14.05 9.65
C PHE A 40 8.69 -15.26 10.22
N ASP A 41 8.09 -15.09 11.38
CA ASP A 41 7.21 -16.07 12.03
C ASP A 41 5.76 -15.96 11.53
N GLU A 42 5.38 -14.78 11.03
CA GLU A 42 4.13 -14.53 10.32
C GLU A 42 4.33 -13.39 9.31
N PHE A 43 3.81 -13.56 8.10
CA PHE A 43 3.82 -12.52 7.06
C PHE A 43 2.48 -12.54 6.36
N LEU A 44 1.52 -11.86 6.98
CA LEU A 44 0.13 -11.90 6.59
C LEU A 44 -0.22 -10.69 5.73
N VAL A 45 -0.72 -10.92 4.52
CA VAL A 45 -1.08 -9.87 3.55
C VAL A 45 -2.50 -10.07 3.02
N ALA A 46 -3.26 -8.97 2.92
CA ALA A 46 -4.54 -8.92 2.21
C ALA A 46 -4.39 -8.26 0.83
N VAL A 47 -4.96 -8.91 -0.19
CA VAL A 47 -5.00 -8.41 -1.58
C VAL A 47 -6.43 -8.47 -2.13
N GLY A 48 -6.83 -7.42 -2.84
CA GLY A 48 -8.17 -7.28 -3.43
C GLY A 48 -8.16 -6.29 -4.60
N GLU A 49 -9.33 -5.89 -5.08
CA GLU A 49 -9.50 -5.01 -6.27
C GLU A 49 -8.65 -5.49 -7.45
N ILE A 50 -8.78 -6.78 -7.79
CA ILE A 50 -7.91 -7.42 -8.77
C ILE A 50 -8.56 -7.39 -10.15
N HIS A 51 -7.88 -6.76 -11.10
CA HIS A 51 -8.30 -6.69 -12.50
C HIS A 51 -7.20 -7.22 -13.41
N VAL A 52 -7.51 -8.27 -14.17
CA VAL A 52 -6.61 -8.79 -15.21
C VAL A 52 -7.02 -8.20 -16.55
N VAL A 53 -6.12 -7.42 -17.17
CA VAL A 53 -6.34 -6.80 -18.47
C VAL A 53 -5.72 -7.65 -19.55
N ALA A 54 -6.52 -8.06 -20.53
CA ALA A 54 -6.11 -8.77 -21.73
C ALA A 54 -6.63 -8.08 -23.00
N ASP A 55 -6.15 -8.46 -24.17
CA ASP A 55 -6.62 -7.89 -25.45
C ASP A 55 -8.14 -8.02 -25.63
N GLY A 56 -8.71 -9.13 -25.15
CA GLY A 56 -10.13 -9.44 -25.26
C GLY A 56 -11.03 -8.77 -24.22
N GLY A 57 -10.46 -8.05 -23.24
CA GLY A 57 -11.21 -7.34 -22.20
C GLY A 57 -10.56 -7.41 -20.82
N VAL A 58 -11.30 -6.94 -19.82
CA VAL A 58 -10.90 -6.97 -18.41
C VAL A 58 -11.64 -8.10 -17.71
N VAL A 59 -10.93 -8.83 -16.86
CA VAL A 59 -11.46 -9.87 -15.99
C VAL A 59 -11.30 -9.42 -14.54
N ASP A 60 -12.42 -9.15 -13.87
CA ASP A 60 -12.45 -8.76 -12.47
C ASP A 60 -12.52 -10.00 -11.58
N LEU A 61 -11.59 -10.13 -10.63
CA LEU A 61 -11.65 -11.19 -9.62
C LEU A 61 -12.38 -10.67 -8.38
N PRO A 62 -13.37 -11.42 -7.85
CA PRO A 62 -14.22 -10.92 -6.77
C PRO A 62 -13.52 -10.98 -5.41
N GLY A 63 -13.96 -10.11 -4.50
CA GLY A 63 -13.64 -10.19 -3.08
C GLY A 63 -12.17 -9.93 -2.74
N TRP A 64 -11.83 -10.29 -1.50
CA TRP A 64 -10.47 -10.14 -0.97
C TRP A 64 -9.87 -11.51 -0.63
N TYR A 65 -8.55 -11.59 -0.67
CA TYR A 65 -7.79 -12.80 -0.38
C TYR A 65 -6.76 -12.50 0.69
N ALA A 66 -6.56 -13.42 1.63
CA ALA A 66 -5.58 -13.26 2.71
C ALA A 66 -4.57 -14.41 2.71
N PHE A 67 -3.29 -14.05 2.75
CA PHE A 67 -2.20 -15.02 2.67
C PHE A 67 -1.21 -14.86 3.82
N ASP A 68 -0.89 -15.96 4.50
CA ASP A 68 0.31 -16.07 5.32
C ASP A 68 1.44 -16.63 4.44
N LEU A 69 2.35 -15.75 4.05
CA LEU A 69 3.40 -16.04 3.10
C LEU A 69 4.59 -16.77 3.72
N THR A 70 4.62 -16.94 5.05
CA THR A 70 5.63 -17.77 5.74
C THR A 70 5.38 -19.27 5.54
N VAL A 71 4.16 -19.64 5.15
CA VAL A 71 3.83 -21.02 4.80
C VAL A 71 4.63 -21.39 3.54
N PRO A 72 5.44 -22.48 3.54
CA PRO A 72 6.22 -22.84 2.37
C PRO A 72 5.32 -23.17 1.18
N SER A 73 5.50 -22.46 0.07
CA SER A 73 4.76 -22.71 -1.18
C SER A 73 5.46 -23.75 -2.07
N GLY A 74 6.69 -24.15 -1.69
CA GLY A 74 7.57 -24.95 -2.53
C GLY A 74 8.11 -24.15 -3.72
N GLY A 75 8.19 -22.83 -3.57
CA GLY A 75 8.54 -21.89 -4.62
C GLY A 75 7.52 -21.92 -5.75
N ALA A 76 6.24 -22.18 -5.47
CA ALA A 76 5.14 -22.12 -6.44
C ALA A 76 4.20 -20.94 -6.18
N GLY A 77 4.33 -20.23 -5.05
CA GLY A 77 3.32 -19.31 -4.57
C GLY A 77 1.98 -20.01 -4.24
N PHE A 78 0.99 -19.22 -3.87
CA PHE A 78 -0.37 -19.64 -3.58
C PHE A 78 -1.32 -19.21 -4.70
N GLU A 79 -2.33 -20.03 -4.97
CA GLU A 79 -3.38 -19.64 -5.91
C GLU A 79 -4.24 -18.52 -5.32
N VAL A 80 -4.42 -17.45 -6.10
CA VAL A 80 -5.41 -16.40 -5.81
C VAL A 80 -6.74 -16.81 -6.44
N ALA A 81 -6.76 -16.98 -7.76
CA ALA A 81 -7.91 -17.52 -8.48
C ALA A 81 -7.53 -18.02 -9.87
N ALA A 82 -8.30 -18.99 -10.37
CA ALA A 82 -8.35 -19.33 -11.79
C ALA A 82 -9.31 -18.38 -12.54
N PHE A 83 -8.97 -18.02 -13.77
CA PHE A 83 -9.76 -17.13 -14.61
C PHE A 83 -9.61 -17.46 -16.10
N GLU A 84 -10.60 -17.06 -16.90
CA GLU A 84 -10.53 -17.18 -18.37
C GLU A 84 -10.30 -15.80 -19.00
N ALA A 85 -9.29 -15.71 -19.87
CA ALA A 85 -9.01 -14.49 -20.64
C ALA A 85 -8.91 -14.79 -22.13
N THR A 86 -9.29 -13.83 -22.96
CA THR A 86 -9.15 -13.91 -24.42
C THR A 86 -8.03 -12.98 -24.87
N GLY A 87 -7.10 -13.48 -25.70
CA GLY A 87 -5.96 -12.69 -26.16
C GLY A 87 -4.76 -12.72 -25.21
N GLU A 88 -3.77 -11.86 -25.46
CA GLU A 88 -2.57 -11.73 -24.64
C GLU A 88 -2.89 -10.95 -23.36
N LEU A 89 -2.34 -11.40 -22.22
CA LEU A 89 -2.43 -10.66 -20.96
C LEU A 89 -1.48 -9.46 -21.01
N GLN A 90 -2.00 -8.28 -20.68
CA GLN A 90 -1.28 -7.02 -20.80
C GLN A 90 -0.90 -6.43 -19.43
N ARG A 91 -1.77 -6.61 -18.43
CA ARG A 91 -1.61 -5.96 -17.12
C ARG A 91 -2.36 -6.72 -16.04
N VAL A 92 -1.85 -6.70 -14.81
CA VAL A 92 -2.61 -7.03 -13.60
C VAL A 92 -2.63 -5.79 -12.71
N ASP A 93 -3.84 -5.36 -12.36
CA ASP A 93 -4.08 -4.34 -11.36
C ASP A 93 -4.51 -5.04 -10.07
N TYR A 94 -4.01 -4.62 -8.92
CA TYR A 94 -4.42 -5.15 -7.61
C TYR A 94 -4.22 -4.09 -6.53
N ARG A 95 -4.81 -4.31 -5.36
CA ARG A 95 -4.68 -3.44 -4.20
C ARG A 95 -4.22 -4.18 -2.96
N LEU A 96 -3.21 -3.61 -2.31
CA LEU A 96 -2.91 -3.85 -0.91
C LEU A 96 -3.64 -2.75 -0.12
N GLY A 97 -4.84 -3.08 0.36
CA GLY A 97 -5.77 -2.12 0.96
C GLY A 97 -6.51 -2.70 2.16
N ARG A 98 -7.44 -1.92 2.71
CA ARG A 98 -8.28 -2.41 3.81
C ARG A 98 -9.21 -3.50 3.30
N PRO A 99 -9.11 -4.75 3.84
CA PRO A 99 -9.86 -5.85 3.27
C PRO A 99 -11.37 -5.72 3.53
N GLY A 100 -12.15 -6.00 2.49
CA GLY A 100 -13.55 -6.35 2.61
C GLY A 100 -13.73 -7.81 3.07
N GLU A 101 -14.75 -8.49 2.53
CA GLU A 101 -14.95 -9.92 2.80
C GLU A 101 -13.79 -10.75 2.21
N ILE A 102 -13.05 -11.46 3.07
CA ILE A 102 -12.03 -12.43 2.66
C ILE A 102 -12.72 -13.70 2.17
N ILE A 103 -12.55 -14.04 0.89
CA ILE A 103 -13.21 -15.18 0.24
C ILE A 103 -12.24 -16.33 -0.09
N GLY A 104 -10.93 -16.13 0.09
CA GLY A 104 -9.92 -17.12 -0.25
C GLY A 104 -8.53 -16.79 0.30
N GLY A 105 -7.57 -17.63 -0.09
CA GLY A 105 -6.18 -17.59 0.37
C GLY A 105 -5.85 -18.72 1.37
N ASN A 106 -4.64 -18.69 1.93
CA ASN A 106 -4.14 -19.72 2.85
C ASN A 106 -4.13 -19.27 4.33
N ALA A 107 -4.45 -18.00 4.62
CA ALA A 107 -4.52 -17.50 5.97
C ALA A 107 -5.57 -18.25 6.80
N THR A 108 -5.28 -18.47 8.08
CA THR A 108 -6.25 -19.08 9.00
C THR A 108 -7.48 -18.17 9.19
N PRO A 109 -8.65 -18.71 9.57
CA PRO A 109 -9.83 -17.89 9.86
C PRO A 109 -9.56 -16.81 10.92
N GLU A 110 -8.73 -17.09 11.92
CA GLU A 110 -8.34 -16.15 12.97
C GLU A 110 -7.46 -15.02 12.41
N GLN A 111 -6.50 -15.33 11.54
CA GLN A 111 -5.67 -14.34 10.84
C GLN A 111 -6.52 -13.44 9.94
N ALA A 112 -7.37 -14.03 9.10
CA ALA A 112 -8.27 -13.29 8.22
C ALA A 112 -9.23 -12.38 8.99
N ALA A 113 -9.81 -12.88 10.10
CA ALA A 113 -10.68 -12.08 10.96
C ALA A 113 -9.94 -10.90 11.62
N ARG A 114 -8.66 -11.07 11.98
CA ARG A 114 -7.82 -10.00 12.54
C ARG A 114 -7.58 -8.89 11.54
N LEU A 115 -7.20 -9.20 10.30
CA LEU A 115 -7.01 -8.19 9.25
C LEU A 115 -8.27 -7.33 9.04
N VAL A 116 -9.44 -7.97 8.97
CA VAL A 116 -10.72 -7.27 8.78
C VAL A 116 -11.09 -6.43 10.01
N ALA A 117 -10.96 -7.00 11.22
CA ALA A 117 -11.35 -6.33 12.45
C ALA A 117 -10.47 -5.10 12.75
N ASP A 118 -9.17 -5.23 12.56
CA ASP A 118 -8.18 -4.19 12.88
C ASP A 118 -7.96 -3.23 11.70
N ARG A 119 -8.59 -3.49 10.54
CA ARG A 119 -8.39 -2.76 9.28
C ARG A 119 -6.91 -2.75 8.86
N THR A 120 -6.23 -3.85 9.13
CA THR A 120 -4.82 -4.08 8.81
C THR A 120 -4.73 -4.77 7.45
N THR A 121 -3.78 -4.33 6.63
CA THR A 121 -3.52 -4.91 5.31
C THR A 121 -2.34 -5.87 5.34
N LEU A 122 -1.30 -5.49 6.09
CA LEU A 122 -0.07 -6.23 6.24
C LEU A 122 0.25 -6.38 7.72
N SER A 123 0.59 -7.59 8.15
CA SER A 123 0.82 -7.94 9.54
C SER A 123 2.04 -8.84 9.58
N VAL A 124 3.15 -8.33 10.11
CA VAL A 124 4.46 -9.01 10.11
C VAL A 124 4.94 -9.26 11.53
N ARG A 125 5.36 -10.49 11.81
CA ARG A 125 5.99 -10.90 13.07
C ARG A 125 7.23 -11.68 12.76
N GLY A 126 8.28 -11.49 13.55
CA GLY A 126 9.53 -12.17 13.30
C GLY A 126 10.60 -11.85 14.32
N HIS A 127 11.80 -12.29 14.01
CA HIS A 127 12.98 -12.01 14.82
C HIS A 127 14.22 -11.81 13.95
N ALA A 128 15.11 -10.95 14.43
CA ALA A 128 16.42 -10.71 13.84
C ALA A 128 17.51 -11.19 14.80
N THR A 129 18.52 -11.88 14.28
CA THR A 129 19.64 -12.43 15.06
C THR A 129 20.98 -11.91 14.55
N ARG A 130 21.85 -11.47 15.46
CA ARG A 130 23.26 -11.15 15.17
C ARG A 130 24.15 -11.57 16.33
N SER A 131 25.02 -12.54 16.09
CA SER A 131 25.84 -13.16 17.14
C SER A 131 24.97 -13.72 18.28
N ASP A 132 25.03 -13.15 19.50
CA ASP A 132 24.22 -13.56 20.65
C ASP A 132 22.98 -12.65 20.86
N GLU A 133 22.81 -11.61 20.04
CA GLU A 133 21.68 -10.67 20.09
C GLU A 133 20.50 -11.22 19.29
N VAL A 134 19.30 -11.23 19.88
CA VAL A 134 18.04 -11.62 19.22
C VAL A 134 16.99 -10.58 19.54
N TYR A 135 16.49 -9.88 18.52
CA TYR A 135 15.40 -8.92 18.63
C TYR A 135 14.15 -9.49 18.00
N THR A 136 13.00 -9.25 18.61
CA THR A 136 11.68 -9.63 18.06
C THR A 136 10.93 -8.40 17.57
N PHE A 137 10.03 -8.57 16.61
CA PHE A 137 9.17 -7.49 16.12
C PHE A 137 7.78 -8.00 15.78
N ALA A 138 6.79 -7.11 15.91
CA ALA A 138 5.41 -7.35 15.56
C ALA A 138 4.79 -6.03 15.08
N TRP A 139 4.59 -5.89 13.77
CA TRP A 139 4.13 -4.66 13.15
C TRP A 139 2.90 -4.89 12.28
N ASP A 140 1.93 -4.01 12.43
CA ASP A 140 0.70 -3.99 11.65
C ASP A 140 0.65 -2.70 10.83
N PHE A 141 0.44 -2.84 9.53
CA PHE A 141 0.37 -1.73 8.58
C PHE A 141 -1.02 -1.68 7.95
N ALA A 142 -1.69 -0.55 8.13
CA ALA A 142 -2.85 -0.18 7.33
C ALA A 142 -2.35 0.48 6.05
N LEU A 143 -2.45 -0.23 4.93
CA LEU A 143 -2.10 0.26 3.60
C LEU A 143 -3.39 0.56 2.83
N GLU A 144 -3.32 1.49 1.90
CA GLU A 144 -4.42 1.76 0.96
C GLU A 144 -3.82 2.19 -0.39
N LEU A 145 -3.14 1.24 -1.04
CA LEU A 145 -2.41 1.49 -2.28
C LEU A 145 -2.70 0.41 -3.33
N GLY A 146 -3.16 0.86 -4.49
CA GLY A 146 -3.31 0.04 -5.69
C GLY A 146 -2.04 0.08 -6.52
N SER A 147 -1.83 -0.98 -7.29
CA SER A 147 -0.69 -1.17 -8.18
C SER A 147 -1.21 -1.59 -9.54
N ARG A 148 -0.75 -0.93 -10.59
CA ARG A 148 -1.04 -1.28 -11.99
C ARG A 148 0.22 -1.82 -12.65
N CYS A 149 0.28 -3.12 -12.86
CA CYS A 149 1.53 -3.80 -13.17
C CYS A 149 1.52 -4.36 -14.59
N ALA A 150 2.36 -3.81 -15.46
CA ALA A 150 2.43 -4.23 -16.87
C ALA A 150 3.09 -5.60 -16.99
N LEU A 151 2.50 -6.47 -17.81
CA LEU A 151 3.06 -7.79 -18.13
C LEU A 151 3.98 -7.68 -19.36
N GLY A 152 5.06 -8.46 -19.42
CA GLY A 152 5.91 -8.57 -20.62
C GLY A 152 7.37 -8.10 -20.49
N GLN A 153 7.87 -7.81 -19.29
CA GLN A 153 9.32 -7.71 -19.03
C GLN A 153 9.77 -9.00 -18.32
N ALA A 154 10.34 -9.94 -19.06
CA ALA A 154 10.65 -11.26 -18.50
C ALA A 154 11.73 -11.21 -17.40
N ILE A 155 11.44 -11.74 -16.19
CA ILE A 155 11.99 -13.02 -15.67
C ILE A 155 10.94 -13.80 -14.80
N ALA A 156 10.35 -14.83 -15.44
CA ALA A 156 9.60 -16.04 -15.02
C ALA A 156 9.09 -16.37 -13.57
N THR A 157 7.90 -17.02 -13.63
CA THR A 157 7.00 -17.77 -12.72
C THR A 157 7.52 -18.55 -11.50
N PRO A 158 6.56 -19.11 -10.73
CA PRO A 158 6.51 -20.58 -10.72
C PRO A 158 5.12 -21.24 -10.97
N GLY A 159 5.03 -21.99 -12.09
CA GLY A 159 3.93 -22.91 -12.41
C GLY A 159 3.22 -22.73 -13.76
N ASP A 160 3.83 -22.06 -14.73
CA ASP A 160 3.55 -22.06 -16.19
C ASP A 160 2.13 -21.83 -16.76
N ASP A 161 1.16 -21.31 -16.01
CA ASP A 161 -0.17 -20.90 -16.57
C ASP A 161 -0.70 -19.56 -16.01
N GLY A 162 0.13 -18.53 -15.81
CA GLY A 162 -0.38 -17.18 -15.50
C GLY A 162 0.58 -16.24 -14.77
N PRO A 163 0.11 -15.01 -14.49
CA PRO A 163 0.88 -13.99 -13.78
C PRO A 163 0.99 -14.28 -12.26
N VAL A 164 2.04 -13.75 -11.63
CA VAL A 164 2.30 -13.92 -10.20
C VAL A 164 2.48 -12.55 -9.53
N ILE A 165 1.68 -12.26 -8.51
CA ILE A 165 1.92 -11.13 -7.59
C ILE A 165 3.09 -11.50 -6.70
N THR A 166 4.19 -10.75 -6.79
CA THR A 166 5.36 -10.95 -5.95
C THR A 166 5.33 -9.96 -4.80
N ILE A 167 5.54 -10.43 -3.58
CA ILE A 167 5.61 -9.61 -2.36
C ILE A 167 7.03 -9.71 -1.80
N HIS A 168 7.78 -8.63 -1.93
CA HIS A 168 9.17 -8.53 -1.46
C HIS A 168 9.22 -8.08 -0.01
N ALA A 169 9.69 -8.92 0.90
CA ALA A 169 9.75 -8.56 2.33
C ALA A 169 11.00 -7.79 2.74
N ASP A 170 12.09 -7.95 2.00
CA ASP A 170 13.33 -7.18 2.13
C ASP A 170 13.08 -5.68 1.96
N HIS A 171 12.08 -5.30 1.17
CA HIS A 171 11.64 -3.93 1.02
C HIS A 171 11.34 -3.24 2.37
N LEU A 172 10.81 -3.95 3.38
CA LEU A 172 10.57 -3.38 4.72
C LEU A 172 11.84 -2.93 5.46
N LEU A 173 12.99 -3.42 5.00
CA LEU A 173 14.28 -3.34 5.67
C LEU A 173 15.33 -2.58 4.83
N LEU A 174 14.92 -1.96 3.73
CA LEU A 174 15.80 -1.16 2.88
C LEU A 174 16.23 0.11 3.61
N ASP A 175 17.48 0.52 3.44
CA ASP A 175 18.03 1.70 4.09
C ASP A 175 17.99 2.97 3.23
N ASP A 176 17.54 2.92 1.96
CA ASP A 176 17.47 4.08 1.07
C ASP A 176 16.18 4.08 0.22
N LEU A 177 15.56 5.24 0.00
CA LEU A 177 14.38 5.41 -0.86
C LEU A 177 14.70 5.91 -2.29
N GLU A 178 15.93 6.32 -2.57
CA GLU A 178 16.33 6.96 -3.82
C GLU A 178 17.39 6.15 -4.60
N LEU A 179 18.40 5.58 -3.94
CA LEU A 179 19.58 5.00 -4.61
C LEU A 179 19.92 3.60 -4.08
N ALA A 180 19.92 2.61 -5.00
CA ALA A 180 20.48 1.26 -4.83
C ALA A 180 20.52 0.77 -3.36
N PRO A 181 19.34 0.52 -2.77
CA PRO A 181 19.22 0.31 -1.34
C PRO A 181 19.87 -1.01 -0.91
N ASP A 182 20.40 -1.02 0.31
CA ASP A 182 20.89 -2.23 0.99
C ASP A 182 19.89 -2.64 2.09
N ILE A 183 19.84 -3.94 2.42
CA ILE A 183 19.02 -4.44 3.52
C ILE A 183 19.74 -4.21 4.84
N ALA A 184 19.01 -3.75 5.86
CA ALA A 184 19.54 -3.52 7.19
C ALA A 184 18.55 -3.55 8.35
N PHE A 185 19.13 -3.69 9.55
CA PHE A 185 18.37 -3.83 10.79
C PHE A 185 19.00 -3.09 11.98
N ASP A 186 20.20 -2.51 11.86
CA ASP A 186 20.87 -1.82 12.97
C ASP A 186 20.04 -0.69 13.60
N ALA A 187 19.48 0.22 12.80
CA ALA A 187 18.64 1.30 13.31
C ALA A 187 17.32 0.79 13.93
N ILE A 188 16.81 -0.34 13.42
CA ILE A 188 15.60 -0.99 13.95
C ILE A 188 15.91 -1.61 15.33
N ALA A 189 17.03 -2.32 15.47
CA ALA A 189 17.46 -2.87 16.75
C ALA A 189 17.81 -1.77 17.78
N GLU A 190 18.45 -0.69 17.34
CA GLU A 190 18.78 0.47 18.19
C GLU A 190 17.53 1.27 18.63
N ALA A 191 16.37 1.05 18.00
CA ALA A 191 15.11 1.69 18.37
C ALA A 191 14.57 1.17 19.71
N ASP A 192 14.90 -0.05 20.12
CA ASP A 192 14.52 -0.64 21.41
C ASP A 192 15.05 0.22 22.57
N ALA A 193 14.15 1.04 23.10
CA ALA A 193 14.49 2.08 24.05
C ALA A 193 14.42 1.58 25.49
N ASP A 194 13.64 0.54 25.75
CA ASP A 194 13.47 -0.04 27.09
C ASP A 194 14.35 -1.27 27.34
N GLY A 195 15.00 -1.79 26.29
CA GLY A 195 16.00 -2.84 26.34
C GLY A 195 15.41 -4.22 26.58
N ASP A 196 14.15 -4.43 26.19
CA ASP A 196 13.45 -5.71 26.34
C ASP A 196 13.63 -6.66 25.14
N TYR A 197 14.36 -6.22 24.10
CA TYR A 197 14.62 -6.94 22.85
C TYR A 197 13.37 -7.15 21.98
N THR A 198 12.36 -6.29 22.13
CA THR A 198 11.15 -6.25 21.31
C THR A 198 11.02 -4.88 20.66
N VAL A 199 11.16 -4.81 19.33
CA VAL A 199 11.06 -3.55 18.61
C VAL A 199 9.59 -3.24 18.30
N THR A 200 9.04 -2.27 19.01
CA THR A 200 7.65 -1.83 18.88
C THR A 200 7.47 -0.70 17.86
N ARG A 201 6.23 -0.52 17.39
CA ARG A 201 5.86 0.65 16.58
C ARG A 201 6.17 1.96 17.30
N GLU A 202 5.86 2.03 18.60
CA GLU A 202 6.04 3.23 19.41
C GLU A 202 7.51 3.64 19.52
N GLU A 203 8.42 2.67 19.60
CA GLU A 203 9.86 2.91 19.59
C GLU A 203 10.34 3.42 18.24
N LEU A 204 9.96 2.75 17.15
CA LEU A 204 10.31 3.18 15.79
C LEU A 204 9.83 4.61 15.49
N ALA A 205 8.65 4.99 15.99
CA ALA A 205 8.11 6.34 15.82
C ALA A 205 8.85 7.42 16.63
N ASN A 206 9.69 7.04 17.61
CA ASN A 206 10.51 7.96 18.40
C ASN A 206 11.95 8.09 17.87
N VAL A 207 12.31 7.37 16.81
CA VAL A 207 13.64 7.38 16.21
C VAL A 207 13.66 8.33 15.01
N ASP A 208 14.33 9.47 15.16
CA ASP A 208 14.55 10.44 14.07
C ASP A 208 15.55 9.87 13.05
N ILE A 209 15.07 9.57 11.83
CA ILE A 209 15.89 8.95 10.78
C ILE A 209 17.03 9.85 10.30
N SER A 210 16.94 11.18 10.49
CA SER A 210 18.02 12.10 10.12
C SER A 210 19.28 11.89 10.98
N ALA A 211 19.17 11.16 12.09
CA ALA A 211 20.31 10.74 12.90
C ALA A 211 21.13 9.62 12.24
N PHE A 212 20.58 8.92 11.24
CA PHE A 212 21.22 7.77 10.59
C PHE A 212 21.65 8.14 9.16
N PRO A 213 22.96 8.26 8.87
CA PRO A 213 23.45 8.73 7.58
C PRO A 213 23.04 7.86 6.37
N ARG A 214 22.70 6.59 6.62
CA ARG A 214 22.27 5.63 5.59
C ARG A 214 20.79 5.81 5.21
N TYR A 215 19.93 6.16 6.17
CA TYR A 215 18.49 6.31 5.98
C TYR A 215 18.18 7.61 5.25
N GLN A 216 18.13 7.52 3.92
CA GLN A 216 17.85 8.66 3.05
C GLN A 216 16.37 8.67 2.66
N SER A 217 15.63 9.66 3.17
CA SER A 217 14.22 9.87 2.80
C SER A 217 14.01 10.82 1.62
N GLY A 218 15.10 11.25 0.97
CA GLY A 218 15.01 12.07 -0.22
C GLY A 218 14.20 13.35 -0.04
N SER A 219 13.32 13.61 -1.01
CA SER A 219 12.37 14.75 -0.94
C SER A 219 11.10 14.49 -0.10
N TYR A 220 10.91 13.29 0.44
CA TYR A 220 9.68 12.91 1.14
C TYR A 220 9.54 13.53 2.53
N GLY A 221 10.64 13.96 3.15
CA GLY A 221 10.62 14.62 4.46
C GLY A 221 10.06 13.73 5.57
N ILE A 222 10.36 12.43 5.50
CA ILE A 222 9.94 11.43 6.49
C ILE A 222 10.70 11.70 7.80
N PRO A 223 10.02 11.79 8.96
CA PRO A 223 10.60 12.32 10.19
C PRO A 223 11.15 11.22 11.12
N ASP A 224 10.62 10.00 11.00
CA ASP A 224 10.92 8.91 11.93
C ASP A 224 10.92 7.54 11.23
N LEU A 225 11.46 6.54 11.93
CA LEU A 225 11.72 5.22 11.39
C LEU A 225 10.45 4.42 11.14
N TRP A 226 9.40 4.63 11.94
CA TRP A 226 8.09 4.00 11.69
C TRP A 226 7.48 4.47 10.36
N ASN A 227 7.48 5.79 10.14
CA ASN A 227 6.98 6.38 8.91
C ASN A 227 7.82 5.97 7.70
N TYR A 228 9.11 5.75 7.90
CA TYR A 228 10.02 5.26 6.87
C TYR A 228 9.70 3.82 6.47
N ILE A 229 9.63 2.90 7.43
CA ILE A 229 9.27 1.49 7.18
C ILE A 229 7.86 1.39 6.59
N GLY A 230 6.91 2.20 7.04
CA GLY A 230 5.58 2.22 6.46
C GLY A 230 5.51 2.77 5.04
N HIS A 231 6.41 3.67 4.65
CA HIS A 231 6.57 4.07 3.25
C HIS A 231 7.08 2.89 2.40
N LEU A 232 8.10 2.18 2.91
CA LEU A 232 8.63 0.97 2.29
C LEU A 232 7.58 -0.14 2.17
N ALA A 233 6.69 -0.30 3.15
CA ALA A 233 5.57 -1.23 3.10
C ALA A 233 4.61 -0.94 1.93
N GLY A 234 4.58 0.28 1.40
CA GLY A 234 3.85 0.62 0.17
C GLY A 234 4.53 0.11 -1.11
N THR A 235 5.76 -0.39 -1.03
CA THR A 235 6.57 -0.80 -2.19
C THR A 235 6.70 -2.32 -2.34
N LEU A 236 6.12 -3.12 -1.44
CA LEU A 236 6.33 -4.58 -1.40
C LEU A 236 5.82 -5.28 -2.67
N GLY A 237 4.72 -4.79 -3.24
CA GLY A 237 3.99 -5.46 -4.30
C GLY A 237 4.57 -5.22 -5.69
N HIS A 238 4.92 -6.32 -6.37
CA HIS A 238 5.36 -6.37 -7.76
C HIS A 238 4.57 -7.42 -8.55
N ILE A 239 4.89 -7.58 -9.85
CA ILE A 239 4.37 -8.65 -10.70
C ILE A 239 5.53 -9.41 -11.34
N ASP A 240 5.41 -10.74 -11.44
CA ASP A 240 6.36 -11.62 -12.11
C ASP A 240 7.83 -11.36 -11.68
N GLY A 241 8.07 -11.30 -10.37
CA GLY A 241 9.35 -10.94 -9.77
C GLY A 241 9.43 -9.43 -9.54
N GLU A 242 10.15 -8.72 -10.40
CA GLU A 242 10.46 -7.28 -10.27
C GLU A 242 9.71 -6.39 -11.28
N GLY A 243 8.58 -6.88 -11.81
CA GLY A 243 7.80 -6.15 -12.80
C GLY A 243 7.32 -4.81 -12.23
N GLY A 244 7.62 -3.73 -12.95
CA GLY A 244 7.27 -2.38 -12.53
C GLY A 244 5.76 -2.14 -12.47
N CYS A 245 5.31 -1.57 -11.35
CA CYS A 245 3.92 -1.19 -11.12
C CYS A 245 3.80 0.33 -10.96
N ASP A 246 2.78 0.93 -11.58
CA ASP A 246 2.40 2.31 -11.32
C ASP A 246 1.41 2.37 -10.14
N PRO A 247 1.54 3.32 -9.19
CA PRO A 247 0.60 3.44 -8.09
C PRO A 247 -0.78 3.93 -8.54
N GLU A 248 -1.82 3.39 -7.91
CA GLU A 248 -3.23 3.75 -8.07
C GLU A 248 -3.82 4.10 -6.69
N TYR A 249 -4.06 5.39 -6.46
CA TYR A 249 -4.41 5.91 -5.14
C TYR A 249 -5.90 5.85 -4.78
N VAL A 250 -6.78 5.67 -5.77
CA VAL A 250 -8.24 5.71 -5.57
C VAL A 250 -8.78 4.27 -5.56
N PRO A 251 -9.39 3.80 -4.45
CA PRO A 251 -10.04 2.50 -4.40
C PRO A 251 -11.20 2.39 -5.40
N ASP A 252 -11.51 1.18 -5.85
CA ASP A 252 -12.49 0.91 -6.91
C ASP A 252 -13.88 1.47 -6.61
N ASP A 253 -14.35 1.30 -5.37
CA ASP A 253 -15.65 1.80 -4.93
C ASP A 253 -15.78 3.31 -5.13
N TYR A 254 -14.69 4.05 -4.91
CA TYR A 254 -14.62 5.49 -5.17
C TYR A 254 -14.40 5.79 -6.65
N ARG A 255 -13.60 4.99 -7.36
CA ARG A 255 -13.32 5.15 -8.79
C ARG A 255 -14.60 4.99 -9.64
N ALA A 256 -15.50 4.11 -9.21
CA ALA A 256 -16.78 3.83 -9.85
C ALA A 256 -17.82 4.95 -9.68
N LEU A 257 -17.63 5.88 -8.74
CA LEU A 257 -18.56 6.99 -8.54
C LEU A 257 -18.63 7.90 -9.77
N GLU A 258 -19.80 8.47 -10.01
CA GLU A 258 -20.01 9.55 -10.99
C GLU A 258 -20.04 10.89 -10.23
N PRO A 259 -18.96 11.71 -10.29
CA PRO A 259 -18.97 13.01 -9.63
C PRO A 259 -20.08 13.91 -10.19
N PRO A 260 -20.75 14.71 -9.34
CA PRO A 260 -21.71 15.70 -9.80
C PRO A 260 -21.11 16.63 -10.86
N SER A 261 -21.86 16.90 -11.94
CA SER A 261 -21.39 17.81 -13.00
C SER A 261 -21.19 19.26 -12.52
N HIS A 262 -21.90 19.65 -11.47
CA HIS A 262 -21.84 20.95 -10.80
C HIS A 262 -22.13 20.72 -9.32
N GLY A 263 -21.38 21.38 -8.43
CA GLY A 263 -21.64 21.41 -7.00
C GLY A 263 -21.73 22.86 -6.52
N GLU A 264 -22.61 23.14 -5.57
CA GLU A 264 -22.52 24.38 -4.81
C GLU A 264 -21.26 24.30 -3.94
N HIS A 265 -20.49 25.39 -3.88
CA HIS A 265 -19.34 25.42 -2.96
C HIS A 265 -19.85 25.66 -1.55
N ALA A 266 -19.34 24.90 -0.58
CA ALA A 266 -19.72 25.03 0.82
C ALA A 266 -18.60 25.68 1.68
N PRO A 267 -18.36 27.01 1.58
CA PRO A 267 -17.33 27.68 2.36
C PRO A 267 -17.59 27.61 3.88
N ALA A 268 -18.86 27.55 4.30
CA ALA A 268 -19.21 27.39 5.70
C ALA A 268 -18.85 25.99 6.25
N LEU A 269 -19.02 24.96 5.42
CA LEU A 269 -18.66 23.58 5.76
C LEU A 269 -17.13 23.43 5.81
N PHE A 270 -16.42 24.01 4.84
CA PHE A 270 -14.96 24.07 4.83
C PHE A 270 -14.41 24.80 6.06
N GLU A 271 -14.99 25.94 6.43
CA GLU A 271 -14.60 26.68 7.63
C GLU A 271 -14.80 25.86 8.91
N ALA A 272 -15.90 25.09 8.99
CA ALA A 272 -16.22 24.28 10.16
C ALA A 272 -15.30 23.05 10.31
N HIS A 273 -14.89 22.42 9.21
CA HIS A 273 -14.25 21.10 9.23
C HIS A 273 -12.80 21.08 8.74
N CYS A 274 -12.39 21.99 7.85
CA CYS A 274 -11.12 21.91 7.14
C CYS A 274 -10.15 23.05 7.52
N ALA A 275 -10.67 24.26 7.77
CA ALA A 275 -9.86 25.46 7.94
C ALA A 275 -8.92 25.43 9.16
N ALA A 276 -9.21 24.63 10.19
CA ALA A 276 -8.31 24.48 11.34
C ALA A 276 -6.93 23.92 10.96
N CYS A 277 -6.87 23.09 9.91
CA CYS A 277 -5.63 22.54 9.38
C CYS A 277 -5.21 23.24 8.07
N HIS A 278 -6.12 23.41 7.13
CA HIS A 278 -5.80 23.96 5.80
C HIS A 278 -5.83 25.49 5.73
N GLY A 279 -6.27 26.19 6.78
CA GLY A 279 -6.52 27.63 6.78
C GLY A 279 -7.80 27.99 6.03
N SER A 280 -8.45 29.11 6.39
CA SER A 280 -9.68 29.58 5.73
C SER A 280 -9.47 29.94 4.25
N ASP A 281 -8.23 30.16 3.83
CA ASP A 281 -7.82 30.41 2.44
C ASP A 281 -7.24 29.17 1.74
N GLY A 282 -7.24 28.02 2.40
CA GLY A 282 -6.80 26.74 1.84
C GLY A 282 -5.29 26.57 1.66
N GLN A 283 -4.46 27.51 2.10
CA GLN A 283 -3.01 27.51 1.84
C GLN A 283 -2.19 26.55 2.73
N GLY A 284 -2.84 25.72 3.56
CA GLY A 284 -2.17 24.81 4.50
C GLY A 284 -1.65 25.51 5.77
N ALA A 285 -1.98 26.79 5.98
CA ALA A 285 -1.48 27.61 7.08
C ALA A 285 -2.39 27.60 8.33
N GLY A 286 -3.26 26.59 8.48
CA GLY A 286 -4.08 26.44 9.67
C GLY A 286 -3.22 26.10 10.90
N PRO A 287 -3.59 26.58 12.11
CA PRO A 287 -2.77 26.41 13.31
C PRO A 287 -2.51 24.94 13.67
N LEU A 288 -3.44 24.03 13.33
CA LEU A 288 -3.24 22.59 13.56
C LEU A 288 -2.43 21.93 12.44
N GLY A 289 -2.52 22.44 11.21
CA GLY A 289 -1.86 21.87 10.04
C GLY A 289 -0.35 22.10 10.01
N GLN A 290 0.13 23.15 10.68
CA GLN A 290 1.57 23.46 10.78
C GLN A 290 2.31 22.61 11.82
N VAL A 291 1.58 21.97 12.73
CA VAL A 291 2.14 21.13 13.80
C VAL A 291 1.83 19.65 13.62
N SER A 292 1.11 19.29 12.55
CA SER A 292 0.87 17.90 12.17
C SER A 292 1.99 17.37 11.28
N TRP A 293 2.14 16.05 11.25
CA TRP A 293 2.90 15.38 10.21
C TRP A 293 1.97 14.53 9.31
N PRO A 294 2.16 14.57 7.97
CA PRO A 294 2.82 15.67 7.26
C PRO A 294 2.08 16.99 7.55
N THR A 295 2.72 18.12 7.24
CA THR A 295 2.03 19.42 7.33
C THR A 295 0.84 19.44 6.37
N ALA A 296 -0.24 20.13 6.74
CA ALA A 296 -1.42 20.23 5.89
C ALA A 296 -1.09 20.81 4.50
N SER A 297 -1.56 20.14 3.45
CA SER A 297 -1.30 20.55 2.06
C SER A 297 -1.90 21.92 1.73
N ASP A 298 -1.19 22.67 0.87
CA ASP A 298 -1.71 23.85 0.18
C ASP A 298 -2.71 23.41 -0.91
N LEU A 299 -4.00 23.51 -0.59
CA LEU A 299 -5.10 23.12 -1.46
C LEU A 299 -5.21 24.02 -2.71
N THR A 300 -4.60 25.20 -2.68
CA THR A 300 -4.53 26.11 -3.83
C THR A 300 -3.51 25.68 -4.88
N ARG A 301 -2.64 24.70 -4.56
CA ARG A 301 -1.54 24.24 -5.42
C ARG A 301 -1.42 22.73 -5.56
N LEU A 302 -2.55 22.02 -5.47
CA LEU A 302 -2.58 20.58 -5.67
C LEU A 302 -2.14 20.18 -7.09
N PRO A 303 -1.36 19.09 -7.23
CA PRO A 303 -1.03 18.53 -8.53
C PRO A 303 -2.28 17.89 -9.20
N PRO A 304 -2.25 17.67 -10.53
CA PRO A 304 -3.40 17.10 -11.25
C PRO A 304 -3.91 15.77 -10.70
N SER A 305 -3.04 14.89 -10.21
CA SER A 305 -3.43 13.61 -9.59
C SER A 305 -4.25 13.79 -8.31
N ALA A 306 -3.95 14.83 -7.52
CA ALA A 306 -4.69 15.17 -6.31
C ALA A 306 -5.93 16.02 -6.57
N LEU A 307 -6.16 16.45 -7.82
CA LEU A 307 -7.37 17.14 -8.27
C LEU A 307 -8.39 16.18 -8.90
N ASP A 308 -8.14 14.87 -8.90
CA ASP A 308 -9.23 13.94 -9.22
C ASP A 308 -10.34 14.08 -8.16
N GLN A 309 -11.56 14.35 -8.60
CA GLN A 309 -12.71 14.55 -7.70
C GLN A 309 -12.97 13.34 -6.81
N ARG A 310 -12.77 12.13 -7.33
CA ARG A 310 -12.97 10.87 -6.61
C ARG A 310 -11.86 10.65 -5.59
N TYR A 311 -10.63 11.05 -5.93
CA TYR A 311 -9.53 11.08 -4.98
C TYR A 311 -9.83 12.03 -3.82
N LEU A 312 -10.25 13.27 -4.09
CA LEU A 312 -10.59 14.24 -3.05
C LEU A 312 -11.75 13.75 -2.18
N TYR A 313 -12.79 13.19 -2.80
CA TYR A 313 -13.95 12.63 -2.11
C TYR A 313 -13.55 11.49 -1.16
N PHE A 314 -12.77 10.52 -1.67
CA PHE A 314 -12.16 9.45 -0.88
C PHE A 314 -11.37 9.99 0.30
N ARG A 315 -10.44 10.92 0.05
CA ARG A 315 -9.57 11.51 1.08
C ARG A 315 -10.35 12.26 2.16
N ILE A 316 -11.44 12.93 1.79
CA ILE A 316 -12.33 13.63 2.74
C ILE A 316 -13.05 12.61 3.61
N LEU A 317 -13.68 11.59 3.02
CA LEU A 317 -14.48 10.64 3.79
C LEU A 317 -13.62 9.76 4.71
N GLU A 318 -12.50 9.26 4.19
CA GLU A 318 -11.67 8.24 4.85
C GLU A 318 -10.52 8.82 5.69
N GLY A 319 -10.21 10.11 5.52
CA GLY A 319 -9.04 10.73 6.16
C GLY A 319 -7.75 10.13 5.62
N GLY A 320 -6.69 10.07 6.42
CA GLY A 320 -5.39 9.54 5.97
C GLY A 320 -4.53 8.84 7.01
N ALA A 321 -5.12 8.22 8.02
CA ALA A 321 -4.40 7.46 9.05
C ALA A 321 -3.90 6.08 8.56
N PHE A 322 -3.50 5.99 7.29
CA PHE A 322 -3.03 4.78 6.61
C PHE A 322 -1.98 5.16 5.56
N PHE A 323 -1.09 4.23 5.23
CA PHE A 323 -0.04 4.46 4.23
C PHE A 323 -0.63 4.44 2.80
N PRO A 324 -0.09 5.26 1.88
CA PRO A 324 1.17 6.01 1.96
C PRO A 324 1.05 7.40 2.60
N TYR A 325 -0.13 7.79 3.11
CA TYR A 325 -0.33 9.15 3.64
C TYR A 325 0.13 9.29 5.10
N ASN A 326 -0.24 8.31 5.93
CA ASN A 326 -0.10 8.27 7.39
C ASN A 326 -0.20 9.65 8.08
N SER A 327 -1.21 10.41 7.65
CA SER A 327 -1.41 11.81 8.01
C SER A 327 -2.38 11.96 9.18
N ALA A 328 -2.29 13.10 9.87
CA ALA A 328 -3.24 13.50 10.91
C ALA A 328 -4.65 13.87 10.39
N MET A 329 -4.91 13.79 9.07
CA MET A 329 -6.22 14.11 8.50
C MET A 329 -7.26 13.08 8.96
N PRO A 330 -8.30 13.47 9.73
CA PRO A 330 -9.32 12.54 10.21
C PRO A 330 -10.29 12.15 9.09
N ALA A 331 -10.98 11.02 9.28
CA ALA A 331 -12.10 10.61 8.47
C ALA A 331 -13.34 11.48 8.77
N PHE A 332 -14.01 11.99 7.74
CA PHE A 332 -15.22 12.81 7.88
C PHE A 332 -16.52 12.05 7.56
N GLU A 333 -16.46 10.79 7.13
CA GLU A 333 -17.65 9.97 6.77
C GLU A 333 -18.74 9.92 7.84
N SER A 334 -18.38 10.06 9.12
CA SER A 334 -19.33 10.06 10.24
C SER A 334 -19.84 11.44 10.64
N LEU A 335 -19.29 12.50 10.04
CA LEU A 335 -19.55 13.91 10.39
C LEU A 335 -20.31 14.67 9.31
N ILE A 336 -20.20 14.26 8.05
CA ILE A 336 -20.84 14.91 6.90
C ILE A 336 -21.57 13.87 6.04
N THR A 337 -22.53 14.35 5.24
CA THR A 337 -23.23 13.55 4.23
C THR A 337 -22.43 13.43 2.93
N GLU A 338 -22.83 12.49 2.06
CA GLU A 338 -22.23 12.32 0.73
C GLU A 338 -22.35 13.59 -0.14
N ASP A 339 -23.50 14.26 -0.11
CA ASP A 339 -23.71 15.52 -0.83
C ASP A 339 -22.77 16.62 -0.31
N GLU A 340 -22.65 16.77 1.01
CA GLU A 340 -21.73 17.71 1.65
C GLU A 340 -20.25 17.43 1.32
N ALA A 341 -19.87 16.15 1.20
CA ALA A 341 -18.53 15.78 0.76
C ALA A 341 -18.26 16.23 -0.69
N TRP A 342 -19.22 16.09 -1.61
CA TRP A 342 -19.08 16.63 -2.97
C TRP A 342 -19.03 18.16 -3.00
N GLU A 343 -19.77 18.85 -2.12
CA GLU A 343 -19.69 20.31 -1.98
C GLU A 343 -18.30 20.78 -1.48
N LEU A 344 -17.66 20.02 -0.59
CA LEU A 344 -16.28 20.26 -0.17
C LEU A 344 -15.29 20.01 -1.31
N VAL A 345 -15.45 18.94 -2.08
CA VAL A 345 -14.64 18.68 -3.29
C VAL A 345 -14.74 19.86 -4.25
N ALA A 346 -15.95 20.35 -4.53
CA ALA A 346 -16.15 21.53 -5.36
C ALA A 346 -15.45 22.75 -4.76
N HIS A 347 -15.52 22.97 -3.45
CA HIS A 347 -14.83 24.08 -2.78
C HIS A 347 -13.31 24.02 -2.95
N VAL A 348 -12.69 22.84 -2.78
CA VAL A 348 -11.25 22.63 -3.01
C VAL A 348 -10.87 22.98 -4.46
N HIS A 349 -11.67 22.57 -5.44
CA HIS A 349 -11.45 22.95 -6.84
C HIS A 349 -11.52 24.46 -7.06
N ALA A 350 -12.45 25.18 -6.42
CA ALA A 350 -12.52 26.62 -6.51
C ALA A 350 -11.30 27.33 -5.90
N LEU A 351 -10.78 26.82 -4.78
CA LEU A 351 -9.54 27.32 -4.17
C LEU A 351 -8.33 27.14 -5.09
N ASN A 352 -8.27 26.03 -5.82
CA ASN A 352 -7.17 25.73 -6.75
C ASN A 352 -7.23 26.53 -8.06
N ALA A 353 -8.42 26.98 -8.47
CA ALA A 353 -8.61 27.73 -9.71
C ALA A 353 -8.33 29.25 -9.59
N GLY A 354 -8.16 29.77 -8.37
CA GLY A 354 -8.00 31.20 -8.06
C GLY A 354 -6.56 31.66 -7.96
#